data_AF-A0A416CMJ9-F1
#
_entry.id   AF-A0A416CMJ9-F1
#
_cell.length_a   1.000
_cell.length_b   1.000
_cell.length_c   1.000
_cell.angle_alpha   90.00
_cell.angle_beta   90.00
_cell.angle_gamma   90.00
#
_symmetry.space_group_name_H-M   'P 1'
#
loop_
_entity.id
_entity.type
_entity.pdbx_description
1 polymer ?
#
loop_
_entity_poly.entity_id
_entity_poly.type
_entity_poly.pdbx_seq_one_letter_code
_entity_poly.pdbx_strand_id
1 'polypeptide(L)'
;MQKSILYLDKKQGQTYQAIFKNNHGRRLYIQLQINNNEIFISDCFYTDRPARNGHNAVPCKFHTSHCTCDNLIDVFKNELDKTFFGIEFSDTENKLPTEEYIKLKTQVKTKYKFLILVNDNNTYKTRLKNRIHRSILLEIVRSGNKGTIIDCHYSDRTYKRNNAYITPSGLTSITFDFSLYNILKIVNSELNCDFTDVIITQDSFGFNDSPLPICGSI
;
A
#
# COMPACT_ATOMS: atom_id res chain seq x y z
N MET A 1 -8.74 4.15 22.15
CA MET A 1 -9.17 3.93 20.76
C MET A 1 -9.65 5.26 20.19
N GLN A 2 -9.07 5.73 19.09
CA GLN A 2 -9.57 6.93 18.40
C GLN A 2 -10.94 6.61 17.81
N LYS A 3 -11.97 7.40 18.14
CA LYS A 3 -13.32 7.21 17.60
C LYS A 3 -13.28 7.49 16.09
N SER A 4 -13.79 6.56 15.29
CA SER A 4 -13.86 6.72 13.83
C SER A 4 -14.99 7.69 13.49
N ILE A 5 -14.67 8.82 12.87
CA ILE A 5 -15.62 9.81 12.35
C ILE A 5 -15.69 9.64 10.82
N LEU A 6 -16.89 9.69 10.24
CA LEU A 6 -17.06 9.72 8.80
C LEU A 6 -16.93 11.17 8.31
N TYR A 7 -15.93 11.42 7.46
CA TYR A 7 -15.75 12.73 6.83
C TYR A 7 -16.36 12.70 5.42
N LEU A 8 -17.32 13.57 5.18
CA LEU A 8 -18.01 13.74 3.90
C LEU A 8 -17.49 15.00 3.20
N ASP A 9 -16.72 14.82 2.13
CA ASP A 9 -16.23 15.92 1.30
C ASP A 9 -17.36 16.42 0.38
N LYS A 10 -17.61 17.73 0.38
CA LYS A 10 -18.61 18.34 -0.51
C LYS A 10 -18.12 18.31 -1.94
N LYS A 11 -18.89 17.71 -2.85
CA LYS A 11 -18.57 17.64 -4.29
C LYS A 11 -19.10 18.87 -5.02
N GLN A 12 -20.42 19.06 -4.95
CA GLN A 12 -21.12 20.20 -5.55
C GLN A 12 -22.53 20.31 -4.98
N GLY A 13 -22.97 21.51 -4.61
CA GLY A 13 -24.32 21.73 -4.09
C GLY A 13 -24.55 20.91 -2.82
N GLN A 14 -25.59 20.06 -2.81
CA GLN A 14 -25.86 19.14 -1.68
C GLN A 14 -25.34 17.71 -1.90
N THR A 15 -24.40 17.53 -2.83
CA THR A 15 -23.77 16.24 -3.09
C THR A 15 -22.47 16.13 -2.31
N TYR A 16 -22.30 15.05 -1.57
CA TYR A 16 -21.12 14.71 -0.78
C TYR A 16 -20.57 13.35 -1.20
N GLN A 17 -19.28 13.15 -0.94
CA GLN A 17 -18.58 11.92 -1.24
C GLN A 17 -17.56 11.59 -0.14
N ALA A 18 -17.27 10.30 0.03
CA ALA A 18 -16.27 9.84 1.00
C ALA A 18 -15.59 8.55 0.54
N ILE A 19 -14.38 8.33 1.05
CA ILE A 19 -13.69 7.04 0.99
C ILE A 19 -13.31 6.60 2.40
N PHE A 20 -13.59 5.35 2.72
CA PHE A 20 -13.28 4.78 4.02
C PHE A 20 -12.91 3.30 3.88
N LYS A 21 -12.39 2.72 4.98
CA LYS A 21 -12.17 1.28 5.10
C LYS A 21 -13.22 0.68 6.03
N ASN A 22 -13.77 -0.46 5.65
CA ASN A 22 -14.57 -1.29 6.55
C ASN A 22 -13.70 -2.03 7.58
N ASN A 23 -14.30 -2.78 8.49
CA ASN A 23 -13.58 -3.53 9.53
C ASN A 23 -12.68 -4.65 8.95
N HIS A 24 -13.00 -5.15 7.75
CA HIS A 24 -12.16 -6.07 6.98
C HIS A 24 -11.01 -5.39 6.19
N GLY A 25 -10.83 -4.07 6.34
CA GLY A 25 -9.77 -3.31 5.67
C GLY A 25 -10.00 -3.03 4.19
N ARG A 26 -11.17 -3.36 3.64
CA ARG A 26 -11.56 -3.08 2.25
C ARG A 26 -11.95 -1.63 2.07
N ARG A 27 -11.54 -1.03 0.97
CA ARG A 27 -11.80 0.39 0.67
C ARG A 27 -13.10 0.57 -0.10
N LEU A 28 -13.94 1.46 0.40
CA LEU A 28 -15.25 1.77 -0.15
C LEU A 28 -15.29 3.25 -0.52
N TYR A 29 -15.88 3.55 -1.67
CA TYR A 29 -16.34 4.88 -2.04
C TYR A 29 -17.86 4.94 -1.82
N ILE A 30 -18.33 6.10 -1.38
CA ILE A 30 -19.75 6.41 -1.30
C ILE A 30 -19.99 7.84 -1.79
N GLN A 31 -21.11 8.05 -2.51
CA GLN A 31 -21.63 9.34 -2.89
C GLN A 31 -23.07 9.45 -2.41
N LEU A 32 -23.41 10.58 -1.80
CA LEU A 32 -24.75 10.83 -1.28
C LEU A 32 -25.19 12.27 -1.53
N GLN A 33 -26.49 12.47 -1.62
CA GLN A 33 -27.15 13.78 -1.72
C GLN A 33 -28.01 14.00 -0.49
N ILE A 34 -28.00 15.21 0.07
CA ILE A 34 -28.72 15.54 1.30
C ILE A 34 -29.73 16.65 1.07
N ASN A 35 -31.01 16.37 1.31
CA ASN A 35 -32.07 17.35 1.20
C ASN A 35 -32.94 17.28 2.46
N ASN A 36 -32.97 18.35 3.28
CA ASN A 36 -33.88 18.49 4.42
C ASN A 36 -34.00 17.22 5.30
N ASN A 37 -32.85 16.66 5.72
CA ASN A 37 -32.71 15.44 6.53
C ASN A 37 -32.87 14.10 5.79
N GLU A 38 -33.26 14.11 4.52
CA GLU A 38 -33.26 12.93 3.66
C GLU A 38 -31.93 12.78 2.93
N ILE A 39 -31.44 11.55 2.87
CA ILE A 39 -30.21 11.18 2.20
C ILE A 39 -30.54 10.20 1.08
N PHE A 40 -30.08 10.53 -0.12
CA PHE A 40 -30.07 9.64 -1.26
C PHE A 40 -28.63 9.19 -1.55
N ILE A 41 -28.35 7.90 -1.42
CA ILE A 41 -27.04 7.32 -1.72
C ILE A 41 -27.03 6.97 -3.21
N SER A 42 -26.32 7.79 -4.00
CA SER A 42 -26.28 7.67 -5.45
C SER A 42 -25.26 6.65 -5.94
N ASP A 43 -24.16 6.45 -5.20
CA ASP A 43 -23.13 5.46 -5.53
C ASP A 43 -22.53 4.86 -4.27
N CYS A 44 -22.26 3.54 -4.29
CA CYS A 44 -21.43 2.87 -3.29
C CYS A 44 -20.73 1.65 -3.89
N PHE A 45 -19.40 1.61 -3.83
CA PHE A 45 -18.63 0.50 -4.39
C PHE A 45 -17.22 0.36 -3.79
N TYR A 46 -16.61 -0.80 -3.98
CA TYR A 46 -15.22 -1.04 -3.60
C TYR A 46 -14.26 -0.35 -4.57
N THR A 47 -13.33 0.44 -4.04
CA THR A 47 -12.27 1.10 -4.83
C THR A 47 -11.00 0.25 -4.96
N ASP A 48 -10.90 -0.83 -4.20
CA ASP A 48 -9.77 -1.77 -4.19
C ASP A 48 -10.06 -3.09 -4.92
N ARG A 49 -11.18 -3.15 -5.66
CA ARG A 49 -11.54 -4.29 -6.51
C ARG A 49 -11.68 -3.83 -7.96
N PRO A 50 -11.23 -4.63 -8.94
CA PRO A 50 -11.45 -4.31 -10.33
C PRO A 50 -12.95 -4.37 -10.66
N ALA A 51 -13.39 -3.46 -11.53
CA ALA A 51 -14.70 -3.55 -12.16
C ALA A 51 -14.79 -4.85 -12.98
N ARG A 52 -15.97 -5.46 -13.02
CA ARG A 52 -16.25 -6.65 -13.85
C ARG A 52 -17.35 -6.27 -14.83
N ASN A 53 -17.11 -6.51 -16.13
CA ASN A 53 -18.05 -6.19 -17.21
C ASN A 53 -18.52 -4.73 -17.21
N GLY A 54 -17.61 -3.79 -16.90
CA GLY A 54 -17.95 -2.36 -16.81
C GLY A 54 -18.70 -1.94 -15.55
N HIS A 55 -19.00 -2.86 -14.63
CA HIS A 55 -19.67 -2.56 -13.36
C HIS A 55 -18.71 -2.60 -12.18
N ASN A 56 -18.79 -1.58 -11.33
CA ASN A 56 -18.03 -1.53 -10.09
C ASN A 56 -18.49 -2.64 -9.13
N ALA A 57 -17.56 -3.16 -8.33
CA ALA A 57 -17.90 -4.16 -7.33
C ALA A 57 -18.65 -3.50 -6.15
N VAL A 58 -19.93 -3.82 -5.99
CA VAL A 58 -20.78 -3.29 -4.90
C VAL A 58 -20.78 -4.27 -3.71
N PRO A 59 -20.85 -3.79 -2.45
CA PRO A 59 -21.02 -4.67 -1.28
C PRO A 59 -22.32 -5.46 -1.35
N CYS A 60 -22.25 -6.79 -1.20
CA CYS A 60 -23.43 -7.66 -1.37
C CYS A 60 -24.55 -7.40 -0.36
N LYS A 61 -24.24 -6.83 0.81
CA LYS A 61 -25.24 -6.48 1.84
C LYS A 61 -25.78 -5.05 1.69
N PHE A 62 -25.22 -4.25 0.78
CA PHE A 62 -25.65 -2.88 0.58
C PHE A 62 -26.88 -2.84 -0.32
N HIS A 63 -27.99 -2.37 0.23
CA HIS A 63 -29.27 -2.27 -0.45
C HIS A 63 -29.98 -0.93 -0.20
N THR A 64 -29.56 -0.17 0.81
CA THR A 64 -30.21 1.09 1.16
C THR A 64 -29.79 2.21 0.20
N SER A 65 -30.74 2.69 -0.59
CA SER A 65 -30.58 3.87 -1.46
C SER A 65 -31.10 5.17 -0.83
N HIS A 66 -32.08 5.08 0.08
CA HIS A 66 -32.66 6.23 0.78
C HIS A 66 -32.67 6.00 2.28
N CYS A 67 -32.23 6.99 3.05
CA CYS A 67 -32.29 6.98 4.51
C CYS A 67 -32.36 8.40 5.07
N THR A 68 -32.46 8.54 6.39
CA THR A 68 -32.34 9.84 7.09
C THR A 68 -30.91 10.03 7.60
N CYS A 69 -30.53 11.28 7.92
CA CYS A 69 -29.23 11.55 8.55
C CYS A 69 -29.01 10.75 9.84
N ASP A 70 -30.06 10.58 10.65
CA ASP A 70 -30.00 9.85 11.92
C ASP A 70 -29.70 8.36 11.72
N ASN A 71 -30.23 7.77 10.64
CA ASN A 71 -30.09 6.34 10.36
C ASN A 71 -28.83 6.01 9.55
N LEU A 72 -28.13 7.02 9.01
CA LEU A 72 -27.00 6.81 8.12
C LEU A 72 -25.89 5.98 8.79
N ILE A 73 -25.59 6.23 10.06
CA ILE A 73 -24.57 5.48 10.82
C ILE A 73 -24.96 4.00 10.93
N ASP A 74 -26.24 3.69 11.13
CA ASP A 74 -26.72 2.31 11.20
C ASP A 74 -26.64 1.60 9.85
N VAL A 75 -26.88 2.30 8.74
CA VAL A 75 -26.64 1.77 7.39
C VAL A 75 -25.17 1.38 7.23
N PHE A 76 -24.23 2.26 7.58
CA PHE A 76 -22.80 1.93 7.51
C PHE A 76 -22.42 0.73 8.38
N LYS A 77 -22.99 0.64 9.59
CA LYS A 77 -22.73 -0.45 10.53
C LYS A 77 -23.25 -1.78 10.01
N ASN A 78 -24.51 -1.83 9.57
CA ASN A 78 -25.21 -3.06 9.26
C ASN A 78 -24.93 -3.58 7.84
N GLU A 79 -24.75 -2.68 6.88
CA GLU A 79 -24.61 -3.03 5.46
C GLU A 79 -23.17 -2.93 4.95
N LEU A 80 -22.38 -1.99 5.48
CA LEU A 80 -21.01 -1.69 5.01
C LEU A 80 -19.92 -2.15 5.98
N ASP A 81 -20.31 -2.82 7.08
CA ASP A 81 -19.41 -3.35 8.11
C ASP A 81 -18.43 -2.28 8.63
N LYS A 82 -18.97 -1.10 8.95
CA LYS A 82 -18.18 0.00 9.51
C LYS A 82 -18.97 0.80 10.53
N THR A 83 -18.49 0.84 11.76
CA THR A 83 -19.04 1.72 12.80
C THR A 83 -18.36 3.08 12.76
N PHE A 84 -19.17 4.13 12.62
CA PHE A 84 -18.77 5.52 12.83
C PHE A 84 -19.44 6.05 14.11
N PHE A 85 -18.79 7.00 14.78
CA PHE A 85 -19.29 7.62 16.02
C PHE A 85 -19.79 9.05 15.80
N GLY A 86 -19.74 9.52 14.55
CA GLY A 86 -20.12 10.86 14.14
C GLY A 86 -19.87 11.02 12.64
N ILE A 87 -20.50 12.06 12.08
CA ILE A 87 -20.39 12.44 10.69
C ILE A 87 -20.00 13.92 10.67
N GLU A 88 -18.98 14.26 9.89
CA GLU A 88 -18.54 15.64 9.67
C GLU A 88 -18.63 15.98 8.19
N PHE A 89 -19.13 17.18 7.90
CA PHE A 89 -19.31 17.68 6.55
C PHE A 89 -18.26 18.74 6.24
N SER A 90 -17.62 18.64 5.08
CA SER A 90 -16.76 19.72 4.58
C SER A 90 -17.61 20.85 4.01
N ASP A 91 -17.30 22.09 4.39
CA ASP A 91 -17.89 23.28 3.78
C ASP A 91 -17.26 23.62 2.43
N THR A 92 -16.02 23.19 2.20
CA THR A 92 -15.26 23.48 0.98
C THR A 92 -15.66 22.52 -0.12
N GLU A 93 -16.11 23.07 -1.26
CA GLU A 93 -16.42 22.29 -2.45
C GLU A 93 -15.15 21.75 -3.13
N ASN A 94 -15.18 20.46 -3.44
CA ASN A 94 -14.18 19.75 -4.21
C ASN A 94 -14.84 19.16 -5.47
N LYS A 95 -14.76 19.92 -6.57
CA LYS A 95 -15.38 19.59 -7.86
C LYS A 95 -14.61 18.54 -8.67
N LEU A 96 -13.68 17.80 -8.06
CA LEU A 96 -12.95 16.75 -8.74
C LEU A 96 -13.91 15.66 -9.27
N PRO A 97 -13.67 15.15 -10.49
CA PRO A 97 -14.31 13.93 -10.95
C PRO A 97 -14.11 12.78 -9.95
N THR A 98 -15.08 11.87 -9.86
CA THR A 98 -15.04 10.75 -8.90
C THR A 98 -13.74 9.95 -8.99
N GLU A 99 -13.25 9.67 -10.21
CA GLU A 99 -12.00 8.93 -10.41
C GLU A 99 -10.77 9.68 -9.87
N GLU A 100 -10.70 11.00 -10.09
CA GLU A 100 -9.59 11.83 -9.61
C GLU A 100 -9.65 12.00 -8.09
N TYR A 101 -10.84 12.19 -7.53
CA TYR A 101 -11.07 12.21 -6.10
C TYR A 101 -10.62 10.89 -5.44
N ILE A 102 -10.99 9.75 -6.04
CA ILE A 102 -10.55 8.43 -5.58
C ILE A 102 -9.02 8.33 -5.66
N LYS A 103 -8.39 8.69 -6.78
CA LYS A 103 -6.93 8.68 -6.90
C LYS A 103 -6.27 9.55 -5.82
N LEU A 104 -6.75 10.77 -5.60
CA LEU A 104 -6.19 11.70 -4.62
C LEU A 104 -6.33 11.19 -3.18
N LYS A 105 -7.50 10.67 -2.80
CA LYS A 105 -7.77 10.18 -1.43
C LYS A 105 -7.20 8.78 -1.17
N THR A 106 -6.96 8.00 -2.24
CA THR A 106 -6.32 6.68 -2.17
C THR A 106 -4.82 6.72 -2.43
N GLN A 107 -4.28 7.86 -2.87
CA GLN A 107 -2.87 8.21 -2.69
C GLN A 107 -2.61 8.27 -1.19
N VAL A 108 -2.38 7.08 -0.62
CA VAL A 108 -1.74 6.94 0.67
C VAL A 108 -0.45 7.76 0.54
N LYS A 109 -0.18 8.67 1.47
CA LYS A 109 1.21 9.07 1.73
C LYS A 109 1.96 7.78 1.95
N THR A 110 2.58 7.24 0.90
CA THR A 110 3.26 5.96 0.97
C THR A 110 4.31 6.17 2.03
N LYS A 111 4.15 5.47 3.16
CA LYS A 111 5.22 5.38 4.14
C LYS A 111 6.49 5.11 3.37
N TYR A 112 7.52 5.90 3.61
CA TYR A 112 8.77 5.69 2.91
C TYR A 112 9.24 4.29 3.27
N LYS A 113 9.53 3.47 2.27
CA LYS A 113 10.05 2.12 2.45
C LYS A 113 11.44 2.11 1.86
N PHE A 114 12.44 2.15 2.72
CA PHE A 114 13.82 2.28 2.32
C PHE A 114 14.47 0.92 2.15
N LEU A 115 14.97 0.66 0.94
CA LEU A 115 15.98 -0.34 0.69
C LEU A 115 17.33 0.23 1.14
N ILE A 116 17.98 -0.39 2.10
CA ILE A 116 19.29 0.05 2.59
C ILE A 116 20.36 -0.87 2.02
N LEU A 117 21.34 -0.31 1.31
CA LEU A 117 22.52 -0.98 0.78
C LEU A 117 23.77 -0.52 1.56
N VAL A 118 24.49 -1.46 2.17
CA VAL A 118 25.82 -1.22 2.75
C VAL A 118 26.84 -1.36 1.63
N ASN A 119 27.58 -0.29 1.34
CA ASN A 119 28.63 -0.24 0.34
C ASN A 119 29.99 -0.51 0.98
N ASP A 120 30.63 -1.57 0.53
CA ASP A 120 32.02 -1.92 0.81
C ASP A 120 32.77 -2.07 -0.51
N ASN A 121 33.58 -1.07 -0.86
CA ASN A 121 34.51 -1.11 -1.99
C ASN A 121 33.87 -1.60 -3.32
N ASN A 122 32.77 -0.98 -3.74
CA ASN A 122 31.96 -1.32 -4.92
C ASN A 122 31.12 -2.60 -4.80
N THR A 123 31.08 -3.22 -3.62
CA THR A 123 30.16 -4.29 -3.28
C THR A 123 29.03 -3.73 -2.42
N TYR A 124 27.80 -3.92 -2.85
CA TYR A 124 26.59 -3.41 -2.20
C TYR A 124 25.83 -4.59 -1.62
N LYS A 125 25.68 -4.59 -0.30
CA LYS A 125 25.05 -5.69 0.44
C LYS A 125 23.79 -5.22 1.11
N THR A 126 22.77 -6.07 1.12
CA THR A 126 21.56 -5.82 1.89
C THR A 126 20.94 -7.10 2.40
N ARG A 127 20.16 -6.93 3.46
CA ARG A 127 19.28 -7.95 3.99
C ARG A 127 17.92 -7.32 4.12
N LEU A 128 16.97 -7.88 3.40
CA LEU A 128 15.62 -7.35 3.29
C LEU A 128 14.60 -8.42 3.66
N LYS A 129 13.41 -7.98 4.05
CA LYS A 129 12.26 -8.86 4.24
C LYS A 129 11.24 -8.54 3.18
N ASN A 130 10.90 -9.53 2.36
CA ASN A 130 9.94 -9.34 1.27
C ASN A 130 8.49 -9.45 1.75
N ARG A 131 7.54 -9.26 0.84
CA ARG A 131 6.10 -9.25 1.13
C ARG A 131 5.52 -10.61 1.51
N ILE A 132 6.25 -11.70 1.27
CA ILE A 132 5.88 -13.06 1.70
C ILE A 132 6.61 -13.48 2.98
N HIS A 133 7.14 -12.49 3.74
CA HIS A 133 7.80 -12.66 5.03
C HIS A 133 9.09 -13.49 5.00
N ARG A 134 9.77 -13.54 3.86
CA ARG A 134 11.09 -14.19 3.71
C ARG A 134 12.20 -13.16 3.83
N SER A 135 13.25 -13.51 4.56
CA SER A 135 14.49 -12.75 4.64
C SER A 135 15.38 -13.13 3.46
N ILE A 136 15.89 -12.14 2.74
CA ILE A 136 16.74 -12.33 1.57
C ILE A 136 18.05 -11.57 1.81
N LEU A 137 19.17 -12.26 1.62
CA LEU A 137 20.48 -11.63 1.45
C LEU A 137 20.65 -11.31 -0.04
N LEU A 138 21.14 -10.12 -0.35
CA LEU A 138 21.46 -9.71 -1.71
C LEU A 138 22.81 -8.99 -1.72
N GLU A 139 23.71 -9.42 -2.59
CA GLU A 139 25.00 -8.78 -2.85
C GLU A 139 25.15 -8.44 -4.33
N ILE A 140 25.53 -7.19 -4.60
CA ILE A 140 25.73 -6.65 -5.94
C ILE A 140 27.16 -6.11 -6.03
N VAL A 141 27.92 -6.53 -7.03
CA VAL A 141 29.21 -5.92 -7.37
C VAL A 141 29.00 -4.93 -8.50
N ARG A 142 29.56 -3.72 -8.36
CA ARG A 142 29.57 -2.72 -9.42
C ARG A 142 30.90 -2.73 -10.16
N SER A 143 30.83 -2.84 -11.48
CA SER A 143 31.96 -2.65 -12.40
C SER A 143 31.60 -1.57 -13.41
N GLY A 144 32.18 -0.39 -13.26
CA GLY A 144 31.85 0.79 -14.07
C GLY A 144 30.39 1.21 -13.93
N ASN A 145 29.62 1.12 -15.02
CA ASN A 145 28.19 1.40 -15.08
C ASN A 145 27.31 0.14 -14.97
N LYS A 146 27.90 -1.04 -14.75
CA LYS A 146 27.17 -2.30 -14.61
C LYS A 146 27.14 -2.76 -13.15
N GLY A 147 26.01 -3.31 -12.74
CA GLY A 147 25.85 -4.06 -11.51
C GLY A 147 25.66 -5.53 -11.84
N THR A 148 26.27 -6.41 -11.06
CA THR A 148 26.10 -7.86 -11.14
C THR A 148 25.70 -8.39 -9.77
N ILE A 149 24.58 -9.11 -9.70
CA ILE A 149 24.17 -9.84 -8.50
C ILE A 149 25.08 -11.05 -8.38
N ILE A 150 25.92 -11.07 -7.34
CA ILE A 150 26.87 -12.16 -7.09
C ILE A 150 26.35 -13.14 -6.03
N ASP A 151 25.44 -12.70 -5.17
CA ASP A 151 24.78 -13.53 -4.17
C ASP A 151 23.33 -13.06 -3.99
N CYS A 152 22.39 -14.00 -4.02
CA CYS A 152 21.00 -13.76 -3.68
C CYS A 152 20.35 -15.06 -3.20
N HIS A 153 20.03 -15.13 -1.91
CA HIS A 153 19.42 -16.32 -1.33
C HIS A 153 18.55 -16.00 -0.10
N TYR A 154 17.64 -16.91 0.23
CA TYR A 154 16.86 -16.83 1.46
C TYR A 154 17.75 -17.04 2.69
N SER A 155 17.75 -16.05 3.58
CA SER A 155 18.54 -16.04 4.83
C SER A 155 17.70 -16.33 6.08
N ASP A 156 16.49 -16.89 5.90
CA ASP A 156 15.62 -17.31 7.00
C ASP A 156 16.33 -18.29 7.94
N ARG A 157 15.94 -18.29 9.23
CA ARG A 157 16.47 -19.22 10.24
C ARG A 157 16.37 -20.69 9.80
N THR A 158 15.31 -21.06 9.08
CA THR A 158 15.09 -22.42 8.58
C THR A 158 16.15 -22.83 7.55
N TYR A 159 16.43 -21.98 6.55
CA TYR A 159 17.42 -22.29 5.51
C TYR A 159 18.85 -22.22 6.05
N LYS A 160 19.13 -21.28 6.95
CA LYS A 160 20.42 -21.19 7.63
C LYS A 160 20.74 -22.44 8.46
N ARG A 161 19.78 -22.99 9.19
CA ARG A 161 19.96 -24.23 9.98
C ARG A 161 20.24 -25.45 9.12
N ASN A 162 19.62 -25.50 7.94
CA ASN A 162 19.75 -26.63 7.01
C ASN A 162 20.92 -26.46 6.03
N ASN A 163 21.74 -25.41 6.21
CA ASN A 163 22.80 -25.00 5.27
C ASN A 163 22.33 -24.97 3.80
N ALA A 164 21.06 -24.60 3.59
CA ALA A 164 20.41 -24.66 2.30
C ALA A 164 20.55 -23.32 1.58
N TYR A 165 21.28 -23.32 0.47
CA TYR A 165 21.42 -22.15 -0.40
C TYR A 165 20.30 -22.17 -1.44
N ILE A 166 19.29 -21.30 -1.27
CA ILE A 166 18.13 -21.24 -2.16
C ILE A 166 17.94 -19.81 -2.66
N THR A 167 18.12 -19.62 -3.96
CA THR A 167 17.86 -18.35 -4.64
C THR A 167 16.35 -18.18 -4.87
N PRO A 168 15.79 -16.97 -4.64
CA PRO A 168 14.40 -16.68 -4.98
C PRO A 168 14.12 -16.96 -6.46
N SER A 169 13.09 -17.76 -6.74
CA SER A 169 12.77 -18.22 -8.11
C SER A 169 12.35 -17.11 -9.08
N GLY A 170 11.97 -15.93 -8.54
CA GLY A 170 11.64 -14.76 -9.34
C GLY A 170 12.83 -13.96 -9.84
N LEU A 171 14.05 -14.24 -9.33
CA LEU A 171 15.27 -13.58 -9.75
C LEU A 171 15.67 -14.08 -11.14
N THR A 172 15.70 -13.16 -12.09
CA THR A 172 16.06 -13.41 -13.50
C THR A 172 17.15 -12.46 -13.98
N SER A 173 17.23 -11.26 -13.41
CA SER A 173 18.24 -10.27 -13.72
C SER A 173 19.51 -10.52 -12.92
N ILE A 174 20.56 -11.02 -13.58
CA ILE A 174 21.89 -11.19 -12.94
C ILE A 174 22.78 -9.96 -13.16
N THR A 175 22.75 -9.35 -14.35
CA THR A 175 23.54 -8.16 -14.69
C THR A 175 22.63 -7.06 -15.24
N PHE A 176 22.87 -5.82 -14.85
CA PHE A 176 22.03 -4.66 -15.18
C PHE A 176 22.83 -3.35 -15.19
N ASP A 177 22.26 -2.28 -15.73
CA ASP A 177 22.84 -0.94 -15.61
C ASP A 177 22.71 -0.44 -14.17
N PHE A 178 23.84 -0.14 -13.53
CA PHE A 178 23.89 0.25 -12.13
C PHE A 178 23.25 1.63 -11.93
N SER A 179 22.00 1.64 -11.46
CA SER A 179 21.27 2.83 -11.05
C SER A 179 20.33 2.48 -9.89
N LEU A 180 20.04 3.46 -9.02
CA LEU A 180 19.10 3.26 -7.91
C LEU A 180 17.73 2.81 -8.41
N TYR A 181 17.29 3.35 -9.54
CA TYR A 181 16.05 2.97 -10.21
C TYR A 181 16.03 1.50 -10.61
N ASN A 182 17.08 1.01 -11.28
CA ASN A 182 17.14 -0.39 -11.71
C ASN A 182 17.25 -1.36 -10.53
N ILE A 183 18.02 -1.00 -9.49
CA ILE A 183 18.09 -1.79 -8.26
C ILE A 183 16.70 -1.91 -7.63
N LEU A 184 16.00 -0.78 -7.47
CA LEU A 184 14.67 -0.75 -6.89
C LEU A 184 13.66 -1.54 -7.72
N LYS A 185 13.74 -1.42 -9.05
CA LYS A 185 12.91 -2.17 -10.00
C LYS A 185 13.11 -3.67 -9.80
N ILE A 186 14.34 -4.17 -9.86
CA ILE A 186 14.68 -5.60 -9.69
C ILE A 186 14.19 -6.10 -8.33
N VAL A 187 14.53 -5.42 -7.24
CA VAL A 187 14.14 -5.84 -5.89
C VAL A 187 12.62 -5.90 -5.73
N ASN A 188 11.89 -4.93 -6.27
CA ASN A 188 10.44 -4.90 -6.16
C ASN A 188 9.76 -5.94 -7.07
N SER A 189 10.16 -6.04 -8.35
CA SER A 189 9.49 -6.94 -9.30
C SER A 189 9.91 -8.40 -9.16
N GLU A 190 11.19 -8.68 -8.87
CA GLU A 190 11.75 -10.03 -8.90
C GLU A 190 11.82 -10.66 -7.50
N LEU A 191 12.05 -9.85 -6.46
CA LEU A 191 12.16 -10.33 -5.08
C LEU A 191 10.89 -10.12 -4.25
N ASN A 192 9.80 -9.64 -4.88
CA ASN A 192 8.48 -9.42 -4.27
C ASN A 192 8.53 -8.42 -3.10
N CYS A 193 9.11 -7.24 -3.36
CA CYS A 193 9.22 -6.13 -2.42
C CYS A 193 8.35 -4.95 -2.86
N ASP A 194 8.30 -3.91 -2.03
CA ASP A 194 7.60 -2.65 -2.33
C ASP A 194 8.32 -1.43 -1.75
N PHE A 195 9.65 -1.42 -1.86
CA PHE A 195 10.47 -0.27 -1.47
C PHE A 195 10.18 0.93 -2.37
N THR A 196 10.17 2.13 -1.79
CA THR A 196 9.96 3.39 -2.50
C THR A 196 11.28 4.04 -2.87
N ASP A 197 12.32 3.86 -2.06
CA ASP A 197 13.59 4.58 -2.15
C ASP A 197 14.76 3.69 -1.77
N VAL A 198 15.97 4.09 -2.18
CA VAL A 198 17.23 3.40 -1.90
C VAL A 198 18.16 4.33 -1.12
N ILE A 199 18.72 3.84 -0.02
CA ILE A 199 19.77 4.50 0.75
C ILE A 199 21.04 3.66 0.59
N ILE A 200 22.13 4.30 0.19
CA ILE A 200 23.47 3.69 0.19
C ILE A 200 24.24 4.28 1.36
N THR A 201 24.84 3.42 2.19
CA THR A 201 25.63 3.82 3.36
C THR A 201 26.97 3.08 3.39
N GLN A 202 27.96 3.65 4.07
CA GLN A 202 29.19 2.94 4.45
C GLN A 202 29.10 2.35 5.87
N ASP A 203 28.16 2.84 6.69
CA ASP A 203 27.89 2.24 8.00
C ASP A 203 27.23 0.87 7.80
N SER A 204 27.84 -0.14 8.42
CA SER A 204 27.35 -1.51 8.31
C SER A 204 26.11 -1.77 9.17
N PHE A 205 25.77 -0.93 10.15
CA PHE A 205 24.70 -1.23 11.12
C PHE A 205 24.83 -2.62 11.78
N GLY A 206 26.04 -3.12 11.95
CA GLY A 206 26.28 -4.49 12.44
C GLY A 206 25.79 -5.58 11.48
N PHE A 207 25.77 -5.31 10.17
CA PHE A 207 25.25 -6.22 9.13
C PHE A 207 25.87 -7.62 9.18
N ASN A 208 27.15 -7.69 9.51
CA ASN A 208 27.91 -8.94 9.65
C ASN A 208 27.63 -9.64 11.00
N ASP A 209 27.28 -8.86 12.03
CA ASP A 209 27.05 -9.34 13.40
C ASP A 209 25.62 -9.82 13.62
N SER A 210 24.68 -9.39 12.78
CA SER A 210 23.25 -9.65 12.91
C SER A 210 22.65 -10.25 11.64
N PRO A 211 21.84 -11.33 11.74
CA PRO A 211 21.10 -11.88 10.60
C PRO A 211 19.80 -11.12 10.31
N LEU A 212 19.56 -9.98 10.97
CA LEU A 212 18.32 -9.23 10.82
C LEU A 212 18.31 -8.44 9.50
N PRO A 213 17.12 -8.24 8.90
CA PRO A 213 16.94 -7.27 7.82
C PRO A 213 17.29 -5.86 8.30
N ILE A 214 17.94 -5.10 7.44
CA ILE A 214 18.33 -3.70 7.71
C ILE A 214 17.39 -2.69 7.05
N CYS A 215 16.43 -3.14 6.26
CA CYS A 215 15.47 -2.29 5.55
C CYS A 215 14.23 -1.99 6.40
N GLY A 216 13.62 -0.82 6.23
CA GLY A 216 12.55 -0.34 7.11
C GLY A 216 11.53 0.57 6.45
N SER A 217 10.49 0.93 7.20
CA SER A 217 9.49 1.90 6.79
C SER A 217 9.30 3.01 7.81
N ILE A 218 9.02 4.23 7.33
CA ILE A 218 8.71 5.43 8.14
C ILE A 218 7.26 5.85 7.84
#